data_AF-A0A165E553-F1
#
_entry.id   AF-A0A165E553-F1
#
_cell.length_a   1.000
_cell.length_b   1.000
_cell.length_c   1.000
_cell.angle_alpha   90.00
_cell.angle_beta   90.00
_cell.angle_gamma   90.00
#
_symmetry.space_group_name_H-M   'P 1'
#
loop_
_entity.id
_entity.type
_entity.pdbx_description
1 polymer ?
#
loop_
_entity_poly.entity_id
_entity_poly.type
_entity_poly.pdbx_seq_one_letter_code
_entity_poly.pdbx_strand_id
1 'polypeptide(L)'
;MSDSYTTSSFYTLNRRYMRSEDCSVIMYGGGGEHVMLNFDQCTETLAMLDYRVTQKTSFRHGAATSKETKMYELIMAQLSDILVHWRKAVADPAHYRSNKVDPGICIHTLDIDMCEGLDTLKALEDKADEMGIPNYTRLLVPFFQSEPCKCTLCAPSIGRRRWFWQCAQKYFATLPPTIFERMFSGLRVDAENAL
;
A
#
# COMPACT_ATOMS: atom_id res chain seq x y z
N MET A 1 21.21 -1.59 28.41
CA MET A 1 21.11 -1.24 26.98
C MET A 1 19.66 -0.92 26.72
N SER A 2 19.38 0.37 26.46
CA SER A 2 18.05 0.92 26.31
C SER A 2 17.59 0.74 24.86
N ASP A 3 16.78 -0.28 24.61
CA ASP A 3 16.11 -0.47 23.33
C ASP A 3 14.93 0.52 23.23
N SER A 4 15.26 1.78 22.95
CA SER A 4 14.27 2.74 22.48
C SER A 4 13.98 2.44 21.01
N TYR A 5 13.18 1.41 20.74
CA TYR A 5 12.43 1.38 19.50
C TYR A 5 11.54 2.61 19.50
N THR A 6 11.93 3.64 18.75
CA THR A 6 11.02 4.70 18.34
C THR A 6 9.79 4.00 17.76
N THR A 7 8.69 4.02 18.49
CA THR A 7 7.38 3.68 17.94
C THR A 7 7.14 4.64 16.79
N SER A 8 7.51 4.23 15.57
CA SER A 8 7.32 5.03 14.37
C SER A 8 5.85 5.38 14.29
N SER A 9 5.55 6.67 14.38
CA SER A 9 4.18 7.13 14.25
C SER A 9 3.74 6.88 12.80
N PHE A 10 2.52 6.38 12.61
CA PHE A 10 1.97 6.10 11.28
C PHE A 10 0.84 7.07 10.96
N TYR A 11 0.81 7.53 9.72
CA TYR A 11 -0.30 8.27 9.13
C TYR A 11 -1.27 7.29 8.47
N THR A 12 -2.56 7.46 8.74
CA THR A 12 -3.63 6.61 8.21
C THR A 12 -4.32 7.31 7.05
N LEU A 13 -4.54 6.59 5.95
CA LEU A 13 -5.39 7.04 4.86
C LEU A 13 -6.79 6.44 4.98
N ASN A 14 -6.86 5.12 5.06
CA ASN A 14 -8.08 4.34 5.14
C ASN A 14 -7.83 3.06 5.95
N ARG A 15 -8.78 2.11 5.92
CA ARG A 15 -8.68 0.83 6.64
C ARG A 15 -7.56 -0.09 6.14
N ARG A 16 -7.07 0.12 4.93
CA ARG A 16 -6.08 -0.74 4.26
C ARG A 16 -4.69 -0.13 4.21
N TYR A 17 -4.54 1.18 4.43
CA TYR A 17 -3.29 1.87 4.13
C TYR A 17 -2.86 2.78 5.27
N MET A 18 -1.60 2.59 5.69
CA MET A 18 -0.84 3.53 6.49
C MET A 18 0.58 3.69 5.95
N ARG A 19 1.17 4.85 6.25
CA ARG A 19 2.58 5.13 5.97
C ARG A 19 3.26 5.65 7.22
N SER A 20 4.50 5.24 7.46
CA SER A 20 5.30 5.75 8.57
C SER A 20 5.61 7.24 8.40
N GLU A 21 5.89 7.93 9.51
CA GLU A 21 6.21 9.36 9.52
C GLU A 21 7.47 9.73 8.72
N ASP A 22 8.47 8.84 8.72
CA ASP A 22 9.67 8.96 7.89
C ASP A 22 9.46 8.51 6.44
N CYS A 23 8.24 8.10 6.10
CA CYS A 23 7.84 7.59 4.79
C CYS A 23 8.55 6.30 4.35
N SER A 24 9.36 5.64 5.18
CA SER A 24 10.16 4.47 4.76
C SER A 24 9.35 3.17 4.71
N VAL A 25 8.23 3.11 5.43
CA VAL A 25 7.41 1.91 5.58
C VAL A 25 5.95 2.21 5.23
N ILE A 26 5.33 1.29 4.50
CA ILE A 26 3.89 1.24 4.29
C ILE A 26 3.34 0.00 4.97
N MET A 27 2.28 0.17 5.75
CA MET A 27 1.44 -0.94 6.17
C MET A 27 0.24 -0.99 5.25
N TYR A 28 0.06 -2.13 4.59
CA TYR A 28 -1.02 -2.34 3.64
C TYR A 28 -1.88 -3.55 4.04
N GLY A 29 -3.16 -3.54 3.69
CA GLY A 29 -4.13 -4.56 4.09
C GLY A 29 -4.90 -4.19 5.36
N GLY A 30 -5.90 -4.99 5.69
CA GLY A 30 -6.78 -4.79 6.83
C GLY A 30 -7.67 -6.01 7.03
N GLY A 31 -8.49 -6.02 8.08
CA GLY A 31 -9.37 -7.16 8.37
C GLY A 31 -8.63 -8.37 8.94
N GLY A 32 -7.53 -8.16 9.67
CA GLY A 32 -6.74 -9.24 10.30
C GLY A 32 -5.47 -9.61 9.54
N GLU A 33 -5.33 -9.18 8.29
CA GLU A 33 -4.14 -9.41 7.47
C GLU A 33 -3.44 -8.08 7.21
N HIS A 34 -2.20 -7.97 7.68
CA HIS A 34 -1.35 -6.81 7.43
C HIS A 34 -0.11 -7.24 6.69
N VAL A 35 0.28 -6.42 5.71
CA VAL A 35 1.52 -6.50 4.98
C VAL A 35 2.36 -5.30 5.40
N MET A 36 3.63 -5.53 5.70
CA MET A 36 4.60 -4.46 5.90
C MET A 36 5.51 -4.40 4.69
N LEU A 37 5.51 -3.25 4.03
CA LEU A 37 6.37 -2.97 2.89
C LEU A 37 7.42 -1.96 3.31
N ASN A 38 8.68 -2.26 3.00
CA ASN A 38 9.80 -1.34 3.19
C ASN A 38 10.26 -0.81 1.83
N PHE A 39 10.52 0.49 1.75
CA PHE A 39 10.90 1.16 0.51
C PHE A 39 12.15 0.55 -0.16
N ASP A 40 13.18 0.25 0.62
CA ASP A 40 14.45 -0.28 0.09
C ASP A 40 14.26 -1.71 -0.41
N GLN A 41 13.55 -2.55 0.35
CA GLN A 41 13.23 -3.93 -0.05
C GLN A 41 12.37 -3.98 -1.33
N CYS A 42 11.40 -3.06 -1.46
CA CYS A 42 10.61 -2.94 -2.68
C CYS A 42 11.47 -2.49 -3.87
N THR A 43 12.44 -1.60 -3.65
CA THR A 43 13.37 -1.15 -4.68
C THR A 43 14.29 -2.29 -5.14
N GLU A 44 14.83 -3.08 -4.20
CA GLU A 44 15.61 -4.28 -4.51
C GLU A 44 14.77 -5.32 -5.27
N THR A 45 13.52 -5.50 -4.86
CA THR A 45 12.61 -6.42 -5.54
C THR A 45 12.31 -5.99 -6.96
N LEU A 46 12.12 -4.69 -7.21
CA LEU A 46 11.97 -4.15 -8.55
C LEU A 46 13.18 -4.47 -9.43
N ALA A 47 14.40 -4.28 -8.91
CA ALA A 47 15.63 -4.60 -9.63
C ALA A 47 15.75 -6.11 -9.94
N MET A 48 15.34 -6.98 -9.02
CA MET A 48 15.29 -8.42 -9.26
C MET A 48 14.26 -8.81 -10.32
N LEU A 49 13.09 -8.17 -10.33
CA LEU A 49 12.05 -8.41 -11.33
C LEU A 49 12.53 -7.99 -12.73
N ASP A 50 13.16 -6.82 -12.85
CA ASP A 50 13.74 -6.31 -14.10
C ASP A 50 14.80 -7.27 -14.67
N TYR A 51 15.69 -7.77 -13.81
CA TYR A 51 16.65 -8.79 -14.20
C TYR A 51 15.99 -10.07 -14.72
N ARG A 52 14.94 -10.57 -14.04
CA ARG A 52 14.21 -11.78 -14.45
C ARG A 52 13.49 -11.59 -15.79
N VAL A 53 12.87 -10.43 -16.01
CA VAL A 53 12.22 -10.08 -17.28
C VAL A 53 13.26 -10.02 -18.39
N THR A 54 14.36 -9.31 -18.18
CA THR A 54 15.45 -9.14 -19.17
C THR A 54 16.08 -10.46 -19.56
N GLN A 55 16.32 -11.37 -18.60
CA GLN A 55 16.79 -12.71 -18.92
C GLN A 55 15.80 -13.45 -19.81
N LYS A 56 14.50 -13.50 -19.44
CA LYS A 56 13.48 -14.25 -20.18
C LYS A 56 13.22 -13.71 -21.59
N THR A 57 13.42 -12.41 -21.83
CA THR A 57 13.25 -11.79 -23.15
C THR A 57 14.47 -11.96 -24.04
N SER A 58 15.69 -11.89 -23.48
CA SER A 58 16.95 -12.03 -24.22
C SER A 58 17.07 -13.38 -24.94
N PHE A 59 16.56 -14.47 -24.34
CA PHE A 59 16.56 -15.80 -24.95
C PHE A 59 15.47 -16.04 -26.01
N ARG A 60 14.60 -15.05 -26.30
CA ARG A 60 13.43 -15.22 -27.17
C ARG A 60 13.34 -14.11 -28.22
N HIS A 61 14.28 -14.08 -29.16
CA HIS A 61 14.18 -13.20 -30.31
C HIS A 61 13.11 -13.71 -31.29
N GLY A 62 11.95 -13.03 -31.35
CA GLY A 62 10.90 -13.26 -32.35
C GLY A 62 9.72 -14.16 -31.95
N ALA A 63 9.73 -14.75 -30.76
CA ALA A 63 8.59 -15.52 -30.23
C ALA A 63 7.69 -14.64 -29.34
N ALA A 64 6.37 -14.86 -29.39
CA ALA A 64 5.44 -14.22 -28.45
C ALA A 64 5.89 -14.48 -26.99
N THR A 65 5.99 -13.41 -26.19
CA THR A 65 6.29 -13.50 -24.76
C THR A 65 5.28 -14.40 -24.06
N SER A 66 5.73 -15.29 -23.16
CA SER A 66 4.80 -16.14 -22.41
C SER A 66 3.89 -15.31 -21.52
N LYS A 67 2.73 -15.88 -21.16
CA LYS A 67 1.81 -15.28 -20.19
C LYS A 67 2.51 -14.97 -18.86
N GLU A 68 3.44 -15.83 -18.43
CA GLU A 68 4.24 -15.60 -17.24
C GLU A 68 5.14 -14.37 -17.36
N THR A 69 5.86 -14.20 -18.47
CA THR A 69 6.72 -13.04 -18.68
C THR A 69 5.88 -11.76 -18.69
N LYS A 70 4.70 -11.79 -19.33
CA LYS A 70 3.76 -10.66 -19.28
C LYS A 70 3.27 -10.35 -17.86
N MET A 71 3.02 -11.37 -17.04
CA MET A 71 2.64 -11.17 -15.64
C MET A 71 3.77 -10.49 -14.84
N TYR A 72 5.02 -10.95 -15.00
CA TYR A 72 6.19 -10.29 -14.40
C TYR A 72 6.33 -8.83 -14.85
N GLU A 73 6.16 -8.54 -16.14
CA GLU A 73 6.20 -7.18 -16.68
C GLU A 73 5.13 -6.28 -16.05
N LEU A 74 3.89 -6.78 -15.90
CA LEU A 74 2.80 -6.03 -15.28
C LEU A 74 3.06 -5.73 -13.80
N ILE A 75 3.53 -6.73 -13.03
CA ILE A 75 3.89 -6.57 -11.62
C ILE A 75 5.04 -5.57 -11.48
N MET A 76 6.07 -5.69 -12.31
CA MET A 76 7.21 -4.79 -12.32
C MET A 76 6.79 -3.36 -12.65
N ALA A 77 5.96 -3.16 -13.68
CA ALA A 77 5.45 -1.85 -14.05
C ALA A 77 4.65 -1.22 -12.89
N GLN A 78 3.75 -1.98 -12.29
CA GLN A 78 2.94 -1.49 -11.18
C GLN A 78 3.78 -1.15 -9.94
N LEU A 79 4.77 -1.97 -9.60
CA LEU A 79 5.69 -1.70 -8.50
C LEU A 79 6.56 -0.47 -8.78
N SER A 80 7.04 -0.31 -10.01
CA SER A 80 7.79 0.86 -10.45
C SER A 80 6.97 2.15 -10.28
N ASP A 81 5.71 2.13 -10.71
CA ASP A 81 4.82 3.29 -10.57
C ASP A 81 4.61 3.66 -9.10
N ILE A 82 4.33 2.68 -8.22
CA ILE A 82 4.23 2.91 -6.77
C ILE A 82 5.52 3.54 -6.23
N LEU A 83 6.69 3.01 -6.60
CA LEU A 83 7.98 3.50 -6.14
C LEU A 83 8.30 4.91 -6.63
N VAL A 84 7.77 5.34 -7.78
CA VAL A 84 7.90 6.74 -8.24
C VAL A 84 7.20 7.71 -7.28
N HIS A 85 5.99 7.37 -6.82
CA HIS A 85 5.27 8.18 -5.82
C HIS A 85 5.93 8.07 -4.45
N TRP A 86 6.29 6.86 -4.03
CA TRP A 86 6.89 6.60 -2.72
C TRP A 86 8.24 7.30 -2.56
N ARG A 87 9.08 7.32 -3.61
CA ARG A 87 10.37 8.03 -3.60
C ARG A 87 10.21 9.52 -3.32
N LYS A 88 9.12 10.16 -3.79
CA LYS A 88 8.85 11.57 -3.48
C LYS A 88 8.60 11.75 -1.98
N ALA A 89 7.84 10.84 -1.37
CA ALA A 89 7.57 10.84 0.07
C ALA A 89 8.86 10.67 0.89
N VAL A 90 9.68 9.68 0.53
CA VAL A 90 10.95 9.38 1.22
C VAL A 90 11.97 10.51 1.07
N ALA A 91 12.00 11.19 -0.09
CA ALA A 91 12.94 12.29 -0.33
C ALA A 91 12.61 13.55 0.48
N ASP A 92 11.33 13.80 0.78
CA ASP A 92 10.91 14.93 1.61
C ASP A 92 9.81 14.53 2.61
N PRO A 93 10.15 13.77 3.66
CA PRO A 93 9.15 13.28 4.61
C PRO A 93 8.41 14.41 5.32
N ALA A 94 9.06 15.56 5.52
CA ALA A 94 8.50 16.73 6.19
C ALA A 94 7.34 17.33 5.39
N HIS A 95 7.44 17.39 4.07
CA HIS A 95 6.37 17.88 3.20
C HIS A 95 5.13 16.98 3.22
N TYR A 96 5.33 15.66 3.33
CA TYR A 96 4.24 14.66 3.27
C TYR A 96 3.74 14.20 4.65
N ARG A 97 3.98 14.98 5.71
CA ARG A 97 3.42 14.72 7.05
C ARG A 97 1.95 15.10 7.14
N SER A 98 1.26 14.54 8.13
CA SER A 98 -0.01 15.11 8.58
C SER A 98 0.18 16.54 9.06
N ASN A 99 -0.84 17.39 8.92
CA ASN A 99 -0.81 18.73 9.48
C ASN A 99 -1.06 18.72 11.00
N LYS A 100 -0.81 19.86 11.67
CA LYS A 100 -0.98 20.01 13.13
C LYS A 100 -2.45 19.96 13.60
N VAL A 101 -3.39 20.25 12.71
CA VAL A 101 -4.83 20.33 13.02
C VAL A 101 -5.45 18.93 13.07
N ASP A 102 -5.07 18.08 12.12
CA ASP A 102 -5.56 16.71 11.97
C ASP A 102 -4.35 15.73 11.94
N PRO A 103 -3.69 15.52 13.09
CA PRO A 103 -2.45 14.74 13.17
C PRO A 103 -2.71 13.25 12.99
N GLY A 104 -1.84 12.53 12.30
CA GLY A 104 -2.00 11.09 12.11
C GLY A 104 -2.76 10.69 10.84
N ILE A 105 -3.06 11.64 9.95
CA ILE A 105 -3.78 11.42 8.68
C ILE A 105 -2.90 11.66 7.46
N CYS A 106 -3.01 10.77 6.47
CA CYS A 106 -2.54 11.02 5.12
C CYS A 106 -3.48 12.04 4.44
N ILE A 107 -2.98 13.24 4.15
CA ILE A 107 -3.77 14.34 3.54
C ILE A 107 -3.38 14.63 2.09
N HIS A 108 -2.38 13.93 1.56
CA HIS A 108 -1.83 14.20 0.24
C HIS A 108 -2.33 13.16 -0.76
N THR A 109 -2.59 13.60 -2.00
CA THR A 109 -3.11 12.72 -3.06
C THR A 109 -2.14 11.60 -3.44
N LEU A 110 -0.83 11.74 -3.22
CA LEU A 110 0.10 10.64 -3.49
C LEU A 110 -0.20 9.38 -2.67
N ASP A 111 -0.79 9.52 -1.48
CA ASP A 111 -1.17 8.37 -0.66
C ASP A 111 -2.37 7.63 -1.29
N ILE A 112 -3.24 8.35 -2.01
CA ILE A 112 -4.30 7.75 -2.84
C ILE A 112 -3.66 6.95 -3.98
N ASP A 113 -2.74 7.57 -4.73
CA ASP A 113 -2.07 6.95 -5.88
C ASP A 113 -1.31 5.68 -5.45
N MET A 114 -0.58 5.74 -4.32
CA MET A 114 0.11 4.57 -3.77
C MET A 114 -0.87 3.49 -3.32
N CYS A 115 -1.96 3.84 -2.63
CA CYS A 115 -2.95 2.87 -2.18
C CYS A 115 -3.66 2.18 -3.37
N GLU A 116 -3.98 2.91 -4.44
CA GLU A 116 -4.53 2.33 -5.67
C GLU A 116 -3.54 1.41 -6.38
N GLY A 117 -2.29 1.85 -6.46
CA GLY A 117 -1.21 1.03 -7.02
C GLY A 117 -1.06 -0.28 -6.25
N LEU A 118 -1.16 -0.24 -4.92
CA LEU A 118 -1.10 -1.43 -4.06
C LEU A 118 -2.32 -2.35 -4.23
N ASP A 119 -3.53 -1.80 -4.37
CA ASP A 119 -4.73 -2.59 -4.70
C ASP A 119 -4.52 -3.34 -6.03
N THR A 120 -3.94 -2.68 -7.03
CA THR A 120 -3.64 -3.29 -8.35
C THR A 120 -2.52 -4.32 -8.27
N LEU A 121 -1.43 -4.00 -7.55
CA LEU A 121 -0.31 -4.92 -7.33
C LEU A 121 -0.81 -6.19 -6.65
N LYS A 122 -1.65 -6.07 -5.62
CA LYS A 122 -2.27 -7.21 -4.94
C LYS A 122 -3.02 -8.11 -5.90
N ALA A 123 -3.87 -7.55 -6.75
CA ALA A 123 -4.63 -8.32 -7.73
C ALA A 123 -3.72 -9.04 -8.75
N LEU A 124 -2.62 -8.40 -9.18
CA LEU A 124 -1.64 -9.02 -10.07
C LEU A 124 -0.89 -10.17 -9.39
N GLU A 125 -0.49 -10.01 -8.13
CA GLU A 125 0.18 -11.07 -7.37
C GLU A 125 -0.75 -12.25 -7.08
N ASP A 126 -2.00 -11.98 -6.70
CA ASP A 126 -3.02 -13.00 -6.51
C ASP A 126 -3.21 -13.78 -7.83
N LYS A 127 -3.19 -13.09 -8.99
CA LYS A 127 -3.29 -13.76 -10.28
C LYS A 127 -2.05 -14.58 -10.66
N ALA A 128 -0.87 -14.08 -10.33
CA ALA A 128 0.39 -14.80 -10.57
C ALA A 128 0.46 -16.09 -9.74
N ASP A 129 -0.06 -16.07 -8.50
CA ASP A 129 -0.17 -17.22 -7.63
C ASP A 129 -1.16 -18.26 -8.19
N GLU A 130 -2.35 -17.83 -8.63
CA GLU A 130 -3.33 -18.70 -9.30
C GLU A 130 -2.78 -19.36 -10.57
N MET A 131 -1.90 -18.66 -11.30
CA MET A 131 -1.24 -19.19 -12.49
C MET A 131 -0.17 -20.25 -12.17
N GLY A 132 0.24 -20.38 -10.91
CA GLY A 132 1.27 -21.33 -10.48
C GLY A 132 2.64 -21.01 -11.08
N ILE A 133 2.96 -19.73 -11.28
CA ILE A 133 4.23 -19.31 -11.89
C ILE A 133 5.40 -19.81 -11.02
N PRO A 134 6.28 -20.71 -11.53
CA PRO A 134 7.34 -21.28 -10.72
C PRO A 134 8.29 -20.22 -10.17
N ASN A 135 8.65 -20.34 -8.90
CA ASN A 135 9.58 -19.45 -8.19
C ASN A 135 9.15 -17.97 -8.15
N TYR A 136 7.85 -17.67 -8.34
CA TYR A 136 7.31 -16.36 -8.04
C TYR A 136 7.24 -16.17 -6.53
N THR A 137 7.88 -15.12 -6.02
CA THR A 137 7.82 -14.74 -4.61
C THR A 137 6.97 -13.48 -4.51
N ARG A 138 5.88 -13.57 -3.73
CA ARG A 138 4.98 -12.44 -3.50
C ARG A 138 5.67 -11.37 -2.66
N LEU A 139 5.42 -10.11 -2.98
CA LEU A 139 5.73 -8.93 -2.15
C LEU A 139 4.72 -8.78 -1.02
N LEU A 140 3.44 -8.94 -1.34
CA LEU A 140 2.33 -8.72 -0.42
C LEU A 140 2.03 -9.99 0.38
N VAL A 141 3.00 -10.41 1.20
CA VAL A 141 2.86 -11.54 2.11
C VAL A 141 2.34 -11.02 3.46
N PRO A 142 1.15 -11.48 3.91
CA PRO A 142 0.64 -11.10 5.22
C PRO A 142 1.58 -11.57 6.33
N PHE A 143 1.91 -10.69 7.27
CA PHE A 143 2.49 -11.10 8.54
C PHE A 143 1.34 -11.47 9.49
N PHE A 144 1.27 -12.74 9.91
CA PHE A 144 0.28 -13.18 10.90
C PHE A 144 0.70 -12.72 12.29
N GLN A 145 0.06 -11.68 12.83
CA GLN A 145 0.17 -11.28 14.23
C GLN A 145 -1.05 -11.77 15.02
N SER A 146 -1.21 -13.09 15.13
CA SER A 146 -2.21 -13.79 15.96
C SER A 146 -3.70 -13.46 15.67
N GLU A 147 -4.60 -14.25 16.26
CA GLU A 147 -6.08 -14.13 16.23
C GLU A 147 -6.60 -12.68 16.32
N PRO A 148 -7.84 -12.41 15.86
CA PRO A 148 -8.19 -11.23 15.06
C PRO A 148 -7.47 -9.96 15.50
N CYS A 149 -6.72 -9.36 14.55
CA CYS A 149 -5.90 -8.20 14.81
C CYS A 149 -6.69 -7.08 15.53
N LYS A 150 -6.18 -6.65 16.69
CA LYS A 150 -6.77 -5.58 17.51
C LYS A 150 -6.04 -4.25 17.37
N CYS A 151 -5.20 -4.09 16.35
CA CYS A 151 -4.50 -2.84 16.11
C CYS A 151 -5.51 -1.71 15.84
N THR A 152 -5.08 -0.46 15.97
CA THR A 152 -5.95 0.70 15.78
C THR A 152 -6.49 0.85 14.36
N LEU A 153 -5.97 0.10 13.38
CA LEU A 153 -6.54 0.01 12.04
C LEU A 153 -7.66 -1.04 11.93
N CYS A 154 -7.45 -2.23 12.49
CA CYS A 154 -8.43 -3.32 12.41
C CYS A 154 -9.60 -3.11 13.38
N ALA A 155 -9.33 -2.47 14.53
CA ALA A 155 -10.34 -2.16 15.55
C ALA A 155 -10.24 -0.71 16.05
N PRO A 156 -10.40 0.30 15.19
CA PRO A 156 -10.43 1.71 15.62
C PRO A 156 -11.61 1.94 16.56
N SER A 157 -11.44 2.84 17.54
CA SER A 157 -12.52 3.31 18.39
C SER A 157 -13.59 4.04 17.56
N ILE A 158 -14.83 4.06 18.05
CA ILE A 158 -15.97 4.74 17.38
C ILE A 158 -15.64 6.19 17.03
N GLY A 159 -15.09 6.94 17.99
CA GLY A 159 -14.68 8.33 17.77
C GLY A 159 -13.64 8.46 16.67
N ARG A 160 -12.68 7.53 16.61
CA ARG A 160 -11.64 7.52 15.57
C ARG A 160 -12.18 7.19 14.19
N ARG A 161 -13.16 6.28 14.08
CA ARG A 161 -13.84 5.96 12.80
C ARG A 161 -14.56 7.18 12.23
N ARG A 162 -15.36 7.86 13.05
CA ARG A 162 -16.07 9.08 12.65
C ARG A 162 -15.11 10.19 12.26
N TRP A 163 -14.03 10.37 13.03
CA TRP A 163 -13.02 11.36 12.72
C TRP A 163 -12.27 11.05 11.41
N PHE A 164 -11.86 9.79 11.16
CA PHE A 164 -11.28 9.40 9.88
C PHE A 164 -12.20 9.69 8.69
N TRP A 165 -13.50 9.41 8.83
CA TRP A 165 -14.48 9.72 7.79
C TRP A 165 -14.59 11.24 7.54
N GLN A 166 -14.64 12.06 8.58
CA GLN A 166 -14.64 13.52 8.46
C GLN A 166 -13.37 14.05 7.78
N CYS A 167 -12.21 13.52 8.14
CA CYS A 167 -10.95 13.88 7.48
C CYS A 167 -10.96 13.49 5.99
N ALA A 168 -11.48 12.32 5.65
CA ALA A 168 -11.59 11.90 4.25
C ALA A 168 -12.44 12.90 3.44
N GLN A 169 -13.62 13.27 3.96
CA GLN A 169 -14.48 14.29 3.35
C GLN A 169 -13.79 15.65 3.24
N LYS A 170 -13.05 16.07 4.27
CA LYS A 170 -12.36 17.37 4.30
C LYS A 170 -11.23 17.47 3.28
N TYR A 171 -10.37 16.46 3.20
CA TYR A 171 -9.14 16.53 2.41
C TYR A 171 -9.29 16.01 0.99
N PHE A 172 -10.30 15.17 0.74
CA PHE A 172 -10.44 14.47 -0.55
C PHE A 172 -11.79 14.71 -1.23
N ALA A 173 -12.57 15.71 -0.81
CA ALA A 173 -13.86 16.06 -1.43
C ALA A 173 -13.78 16.36 -2.94
N THR A 174 -12.62 16.75 -3.45
CA THR A 174 -12.42 17.08 -4.87
C THR A 174 -12.05 15.88 -5.74
N LEU A 175 -11.86 14.70 -5.14
CA LEU A 175 -11.60 13.49 -5.92
C LEU A 175 -12.82 13.11 -6.78
N PRO A 176 -12.61 12.48 -7.94
CA PRO A 176 -13.70 11.87 -8.69
C PRO A 176 -14.53 10.93 -7.78
N PRO A 177 -15.88 10.97 -7.85
CA PRO A 177 -16.73 10.20 -6.93
C PRO A 177 -16.43 8.70 -6.90
N THR A 178 -16.08 8.12 -8.05
CA THR A 178 -15.71 6.70 -8.17
C THR A 178 -14.43 6.36 -7.40
N ILE A 179 -13.44 7.24 -7.43
CA ILE A 179 -12.19 7.07 -6.67
C ILE A 179 -12.46 7.25 -5.19
N PHE A 180 -13.20 8.30 -4.83
CA PHE A 180 -13.53 8.60 -3.44
C PHE A 180 -14.27 7.43 -2.77
N GLU A 181 -15.32 6.90 -3.39
CA GLU A 181 -16.08 5.76 -2.84
C GLU A 181 -15.22 4.50 -2.74
N ARG A 182 -14.42 4.18 -3.77
CA ARG A 182 -13.53 3.01 -3.71
C ARG A 182 -12.50 3.11 -2.57
N MET A 183 -12.02 4.32 -2.30
CA MET A 183 -10.98 4.56 -1.29
C MET A 183 -11.56 4.62 0.14
N PHE A 184 -12.75 5.20 0.31
CA PHE A 184 -13.27 5.59 1.62
C PHE A 184 -14.64 5.01 2.01
N SER A 185 -15.34 4.28 1.13
CA SER A 185 -16.61 3.62 1.46
C SER A 185 -16.51 2.74 2.71
N GLY A 186 -15.37 2.07 2.89
CA GLY A 186 -15.07 1.32 4.10
C GLY A 186 -15.19 2.17 5.37
N LEU A 187 -14.56 3.35 5.40
CA LEU A 187 -14.63 4.28 6.53
C LEU A 187 -16.05 4.81 6.77
N ARG A 188 -16.78 5.10 5.69
CA ARG A 188 -18.18 5.55 5.77
C ARG A 188 -19.03 4.50 6.49
N VAL A 189 -18.93 3.25 6.06
CA VAL A 189 -19.72 2.14 6.62
C VAL A 189 -19.47 1.96 8.12
N ASP A 190 -18.22 2.03 8.61
CA ASP A 190 -17.99 1.91 10.06
C ASP A 190 -18.09 3.21 10.86
N ALA A 191 -18.21 4.38 10.21
CA ALA A 191 -18.74 5.57 10.86
C ALA A 191 -20.26 5.49 11.05
N GLU A 192 -21.00 4.98 10.05
CA GLU A 192 -22.46 4.79 10.06
C GLU A 192 -22.89 3.68 11.03
N ASN A 193 -22.21 2.52 11.02
CA ASN A 193 -22.48 1.39 11.93
C ASN A 193 -22.05 1.62 13.39
N ALA A 194 -21.50 2.79 13.68
CA ALA A 194 -21.13 3.19 15.03
C ALA A 194 -22.17 4.11 15.69
N LEU A 195 -23.37 4.21 15.11
CA LEU A 195 -24.58 4.81 15.68
C LEU A 195 -25.33 3.78 16.54
#